data_AF-W6KA92-F1
#
_entry.id   AF-W6KA92-F1
#
_cell.length_a   1.000
_cell.length_b   1.000
_cell.length_c   1.000
_cell.angle_alpha   90.00
_cell.angle_beta   90.00
_cell.angle_gamma   90.00
#
_symmetry.space_group_name_H-M   'P 1'
#
loop_
_entity.id
_entity.type
_entity.pdbx_description
1 polymer ?
#
loop_
_entity_poly.entity_id
_entity_poly.type
_entity_poly.pdbx_seq_one_letter_code
_entity_poly.pdbx_strand_id
1 'polypeptide(L)'
;MSYGIHTKQLATGLLLLALSLPCAARAADPDPKQMLEEGARTIFGALELLMLSIPQYSAPEILPNGDIIIRRVQPMPKKNGDEPTKGTHDSETRT
;
A
#
# COMPACT_ATOMS: atom_id res chain seq x y z
N MET A 1 -5.38 20.22 -65.23
CA MET A 1 -4.51 20.99 -64.30
C MET A 1 -5.43 21.70 -63.32
N SER A 2 -5.84 21.03 -62.24
CA SER A 2 -5.16 20.97 -60.92
C SER A 2 -5.44 22.21 -60.05
N TYR A 3 -6.67 22.31 -59.54
CA TYR A 3 -7.01 23.13 -58.38
C TYR A 3 -7.42 22.19 -57.23
N GLY A 4 -6.47 21.42 -56.71
CA GLY A 4 -6.72 20.35 -55.74
C GLY A 4 -5.86 20.41 -54.47
N ILE A 5 -5.17 21.52 -54.22
CA ILE A 5 -4.12 21.58 -53.18
C ILE A 5 -4.46 22.58 -52.06
N HIS A 6 -5.22 23.65 -52.31
CA HIS A 6 -5.40 24.72 -51.31
C HIS A 6 -6.44 24.42 -50.22
N THR A 7 -7.47 23.61 -50.48
CA THR A 7 -8.48 23.24 -49.46
C THR A 7 -7.92 22.28 -48.40
N LYS A 8 -6.88 21.51 -48.72
CA LYS A 8 -6.20 20.63 -47.76
C LYS A 8 -5.27 21.39 -46.81
N GLN A 9 -4.67 22.50 -47.25
CA GLN A 9 -3.74 23.29 -46.43
C GLN A 9 -4.45 24.00 -45.27
N LEU A 10 -5.71 24.41 -45.46
CA LEU A 10 -6.54 24.99 -44.39
C LEU A 10 -6.84 23.99 -43.28
N ALA A 11 -7.12 22.72 -43.62
CA ALA A 11 -7.33 21.67 -42.63
C ALA A 11 -6.04 21.30 -41.87
N THR A 12 -4.89 21.30 -42.55
CA THR A 12 -3.58 21.01 -41.91
C THR A 12 -3.14 22.11 -40.95
N GLY A 13 -3.42 23.39 -41.27
CA GLY A 13 -3.10 24.51 -40.38
C GLY A 13 -3.90 24.49 -39.07
N LEU A 14 -5.18 24.11 -39.14
CA LEU A 14 -6.04 23.98 -37.96
C LEU A 14 -5.64 22.78 -37.08
N LEU A 15 -5.15 21.70 -37.69
CA LEU A 15 -4.64 20.53 -36.97
C LEU A 15 -3.34 20.84 -36.20
N LEU A 16 -2.45 21.66 -36.76
CA LEU A 16 -1.21 22.10 -36.07
C LEU A 16 -1.50 23.10 -34.93
N LEU A 17 -2.55 23.92 -35.05
CA LEU A 17 -2.95 24.84 -33.98
C LEU A 17 -3.59 24.12 -32.77
N ALA A 18 -4.14 22.92 -32.96
CA ALA A 18 -4.71 22.12 -31.88
C ALA A 18 -3.66 21.42 -31.00
N LEU A 19 -2.41 21.27 -31.47
CA LEU A 19 -1.32 20.67 -30.68
C LEU A 19 -0.59 21.68 -29.78
N SER A 20 -0.80 22.98 -29.96
CA SER A 20 -0.14 24.02 -29.14
C SER A 20 -0.97 24.47 -27.93
N LEU A 21 -2.12 23.85 -27.66
CA LEU A 21 -2.81 24.11 -26.41
C LEU A 21 -1.91 23.63 -25.26
N PRO A 22 -1.50 24.53 -24.34
CA PRO A 22 -0.89 24.08 -23.12
C PRO A 22 -1.96 23.23 -22.43
N CYS A 23 -1.67 21.94 -22.26
CA CYS A 23 -2.41 21.08 -21.35
C CYS A 23 -2.19 21.66 -19.95
N ALA A 24 -3.00 22.65 -19.59
CA ALA A 24 -3.08 23.14 -18.23
C ALA A 24 -3.83 22.07 -17.43
N ALA A 25 -3.15 20.93 -17.21
CA ALA A 25 -3.44 20.02 -16.13
C ALA A 25 -3.19 20.81 -14.85
N ARG A 26 -4.20 21.57 -14.43
CA ARG A 26 -4.19 22.31 -13.19
C ARG A 26 -4.27 21.26 -12.10
N ALA A 27 -3.12 20.84 -11.59
CA ALA A 27 -3.05 20.09 -10.35
C ALA A 27 -3.79 20.95 -9.32
N ALA A 28 -4.98 20.51 -8.93
CA ALA A 28 -5.63 21.10 -7.77
C ALA A 28 -4.67 20.84 -6.61
N ASP A 29 -4.16 21.89 -5.99
CA ASP A 29 -3.33 21.74 -4.79
C ASP A 29 -4.15 20.92 -3.79
N PRO A 30 -3.66 19.72 -3.40
CA PRO A 30 -4.40 18.89 -2.46
C PRO A 30 -4.56 19.66 -1.16
N ASP A 31 -5.74 19.52 -0.54
CA ASP A 31 -6.03 20.17 0.74
C ASP A 31 -4.94 19.78 1.75
N PRO A 32 -4.27 20.75 2.42
CA PRO A 32 -3.15 20.45 3.32
C PRO A 32 -3.49 19.43 4.42
N LYS A 33 -4.76 19.37 4.83
CA LYS A 33 -5.24 18.37 5.79
C LYS A 33 -5.23 16.95 5.20
N GLN A 34 -5.62 16.79 3.93
CA GLN A 34 -5.57 15.51 3.24
C GLN A 34 -4.13 15.03 3.05
N MET A 35 -3.21 15.93 2.69
CA MET A 35 -1.78 15.61 2.57
C MET A 35 -1.20 15.09 3.89
N LEU A 36 -1.57 15.73 5.01
CA LEU A 36 -1.12 15.30 6.34
C LEU A 36 -1.66 13.91 6.69
N GLU A 37 -2.94 13.64 6.39
CA GLU A 37 -3.55 12.35 6.66
C GLU A 37 -2.91 11.23 5.85
N GLU A 38 -2.67 11.45 4.55
CA GLU A 38 -1.99 10.49 3.67
C GLU A 38 -0.54 10.24 4.10
N GLY A 39 0.18 11.31 4.47
CA GLY A 39 1.52 11.21 5.02
C GLY A 39 1.58 10.37 6.29
N ALA A 40 0.66 10.62 7.23
CA ALA A 40 0.56 9.86 8.47
C ALA A 40 0.27 8.38 8.21
N ARG A 41 -0.70 8.06 7.34
CA ARG A 41 -1.00 6.66 6.95
C ARG A 41 0.21 5.95 6.38
N THR A 42 0.97 6.64 5.52
CA THR A 42 2.19 6.08 4.91
C THR A 42 3.26 5.78 5.96
N ILE A 43 3.47 6.72 6.91
CA ILE A 43 4.45 6.54 7.99
C ILE A 43 4.07 5.36 8.89
N PHE A 44 2.80 5.27 9.30
CA PHE A 44 2.35 4.16 10.15
C PHE A 44 2.41 2.82 9.43
N GLY A 45 2.03 2.75 8.15
CA GLY A 45 2.18 1.53 7.36
C GLY A 45 3.64 1.08 7.22
N ALA A 46 4.56 2.03 7.04
CA ALA A 46 5.99 1.72 7.03
C ALA A 46 6.49 1.23 8.40
N LEU A 47 6.00 1.82 9.50
CA LEU A 47 6.32 1.39 10.86
C LEU A 47 5.82 -0.03 11.14
N GLU A 48 4.60 -0.38 10.70
CA GLU A 48 4.07 -1.75 10.81
C GLU A 48 4.97 -2.76 10.09
N LEU A 49 5.39 -2.45 8.86
CA LEU A 49 6.30 -3.31 8.11
C LEU A 49 7.66 -3.46 8.81
N LEU A 50 8.18 -2.37 9.38
CA LEU A 50 9.40 -2.40 10.17
C LEU A 50 9.24 -3.30 11.40
N MET A 51 8.13 -3.20 12.14
CA MET A 51 7.88 -4.06 13.29
C MET A 51 7.81 -5.54 12.92
N LEU A 52 7.21 -5.88 11.77
CA LEU A 52 7.16 -7.25 11.25
C LEU A 52 8.54 -7.78 10.85
N SER A 53 9.50 -6.90 10.56
CA SER A 53 10.87 -7.28 10.20
C SER A 53 11.73 -7.67 11.41
N ILE A 54 11.31 -7.30 12.63
CA ILE A 54 12.07 -7.58 13.85
C ILE A 54 12.08 -9.09 14.12
N PRO A 55 13.26 -9.75 14.19
CA PRO A 55 13.34 -11.17 14.47
C PRO A 55 12.83 -11.49 15.87
N GLN A 56 12.03 -12.53 15.99
CA GLN A 56 11.62 -13.06 17.29
C GLN A 56 12.70 -13.99 17.84
N TYR A 57 12.96 -13.92 19.14
CA TYR A 57 13.96 -14.74 19.83
C TYR A 57 13.30 -15.55 20.96
N SER A 58 13.84 -16.74 21.22
CA SER A 58 13.41 -17.59 22.34
C SER A 58 13.93 -17.07 23.68
N ALA A 59 13.40 -17.63 24.77
CA ALA A 59 13.98 -17.45 26.09
C ALA A 59 15.47 -17.86 26.08
N PRO A 60 16.35 -17.14 26.81
CA PRO A 60 17.76 -17.47 26.92
C PRO A 60 18.00 -18.79 27.67
N GLU A 61 18.98 -19.57 27.20
CA GLU A 61 19.43 -20.81 27.85
C GLU A 61 20.88 -20.62 28.33
N ILE A 62 21.14 -20.91 29.61
CA ILE A 62 22.48 -20.83 30.20
C ILE A 62 23.13 -22.21 30.12
N LEU A 63 24.30 -22.28 29.49
CA LEU A 63 25.07 -23.50 29.34
C LEU A 63 25.89 -23.82 30.60
N PRO A 64 26.35 -25.08 30.80
CA PRO A 64 27.15 -25.47 31.95
C PRO A 64 28.50 -24.74 32.08
N ASN A 65 29.02 -24.19 30.98
CA ASN A 65 30.23 -23.36 30.97
C ASN A 65 29.95 -21.88 31.31
N GLY A 66 28.69 -21.48 31.46
CA GLY A 66 28.26 -20.11 31.77
C GLY A 66 27.88 -19.25 30.56
N ASP A 67 27.98 -19.76 29.34
CA ASP A 67 27.56 -19.03 28.13
C ASP A 67 26.03 -18.97 28.00
N ILE A 68 25.53 -17.98 27.24
CA ILE A 68 24.10 -17.80 26.98
C ILE A 68 23.80 -18.00 25.50
N ILE A 69 22.83 -18.88 25.19
CA ILE A 69 22.28 -19.05 23.84
C ILE A 69 20.91 -18.37 23.75
N ILE A 70 20.73 -17.55 22.71
CA ILE A 70 19.42 -16.98 22.33
C ILE A 70 19.10 -17.39 20.89
N ARG A 71 18.08 -18.24 20.70
CA ARG A 71 17.75 -18.80 19.39
C ARG A 71 16.72 -17.93 18.67
N ARG A 72 16.84 -17.77 17.35
CA ARG A 72 15.80 -17.11 16.53
C ARG A 72 14.62 -18.05 16.34
N VAL A 73 13.41 -17.55 16.58
CA VAL A 73 12.17 -18.26 16.25
C VAL A 73 11.95 -18.13 14.76
N GLN A 74 11.85 -19.26 14.04
CA GLN A 74 11.47 -19.24 12.64
C GLN A 74 9.97 -18.92 12.56
N PRO A 75 9.56 -17.83 11.89
CA PRO A 75 8.14 -17.53 11.74
C PRO A 75 7.49 -18.63 10.91
N MET A 76 6.50 -19.32 11.48
CA MET A 76 5.66 -20.23 10.70
C MET A 76 4.85 -19.40 9.68
N PRO A 77 4.69 -19.89 8.44
CA PRO A 77 3.81 -19.22 7.48
C PRO A 77 2.41 -19.10 8.10
N LYS A 78 1.91 -17.86 8.22
CA LYS A 78 0.55 -17.60 8.71
C LYS A 78 -0.44 -18.36 7.82
N LYS A 79 -1.11 -19.37 8.37
CA LYS A 79 -2.30 -19.98 7.76
C LYS A 79 -3.38 -18.91 7.75
N ASN A 80 -3.72 -18.37 6.58
CA ASN A 80 -4.86 -17.46 6.42
C ASN A 80 -6.11 -18.21 6.93
N GLY A 81 -6.65 -17.73 8.04
CA GLY A 81 -7.77 -18.36 8.73
C GLY A 81 -9.09 -17.89 8.12
N ASP A 82 -9.54 -18.60 7.09
CA ASP A 82 -10.97 -18.68 6.80
C ASP A 82 -11.44 -20.07 7.23
N GLU A 83 -12.00 -20.20 8.44
CA GLU A 83 -13.13 -21.12 8.70
C GLU A 83 -13.94 -20.62 9.91
N PRO A 84 -15.25 -20.37 9.74
CA PRO A 84 -16.16 -19.97 10.81
C PRO A 84 -16.74 -21.22 11.49
N THR A 85 -16.50 -21.41 12.78
CA THR A 85 -17.25 -22.41 13.57
C THR A 85 -18.14 -21.71 14.59
N LYS A 86 -19.31 -21.33 14.07
CA LYS A 86 -20.66 -21.63 14.57
C LYS A 86 -20.78 -21.86 16.08
N GLY A 87 -21.50 -20.98 16.75
CA GLY A 87 -21.80 -21.08 18.18
C GLY A 87 -22.64 -22.30 18.56
N THR A 88 -22.50 -22.67 19.84
CA THR A 88 -23.50 -23.43 20.60
C THR A 88 -23.72 -22.69 21.92
N HIS A 89 -24.96 -22.24 22.08
CA HIS A 89 -25.60 -21.80 23.30
C HIS A 89 -25.75 -23.00 24.24
N ASP A 90 -25.32 -22.88 25.51
CA ASP A 90 -25.88 -23.69 26.60
C ASP A 90 -26.17 -22.76 27.80
N SER A 91 -27.45 -22.49 28.00
CA SER A 91 -28.07 -21.82 29.16
C SER A 91 -28.29 -22.81 30.32
N GLU A 92 -28.50 -22.25 31.52
CA GLU A 92 -29.00 -22.94 32.74
C GLU A 92 -28.03 -23.93 33.40
N THR A 93 -27.59 -23.73 34.65
CA THR A 93 -28.46 -23.84 35.84
C THR A 93 -27.73 -23.21 37.03
N ARG A 94 -28.33 -22.23 37.70
CA ARG A 94 -27.91 -21.80 39.05
C ARG A 94 -29.09 -21.96 39.99
N THR A 95 -29.01 -23.03 40.78
CA THR A 95 -29.82 -23.29 41.97
C THR A 95 -29.49 -22.30 43.08
#